data_AF-K1RPH0-F1
#
_entry.id   AF-K1RPH0-F1
#
_cell.length_a   1.000
_cell.length_b   1.000
_cell.length_c   1.000
_cell.angle_alpha   90.00
_cell.angle_beta   90.00
_cell.angle_gamma   90.00
#
_symmetry.space_group_name_H-M   'P 1'
#
loop_
_entity.id
_entity.type
_entity.pdbx_description
1 polymer ?
#
loop_
_entity_poly.entity_id
_entity_poly.type
_entity_poly.pdbx_seq_one_letter_code
_entity_poly.pdbx_strand_id
1 'polypeptide(L)'
;MNSLLSGYGNAITCVCFMGGDAAPGDVAHWSACVRAATEGRLKTGWYSGRSELAAGIDPRSFDYIKLGPYVAHLGGLDSASTNQRLYRVTDGEMKDITAELRNRDRMLLG
;
A
#
# COMPACT_ATOMS: atom_id res chain seq x y z
N MET A 1 -2.61 -16.62 -9.47
CA MET A 1 -2.06 -15.25 -9.59
C MET A 1 -1.87 -14.87 -11.06
N ASN A 2 -1.06 -15.60 -11.84
CA ASN A 2 -0.74 -15.22 -13.23
C ASN A 2 -1.96 -15.14 -14.16
N SER A 3 -2.92 -16.08 -14.08
CA SER A 3 -4.14 -16.03 -14.89
C SER A 3 -4.99 -14.79 -14.60
N LEU A 4 -5.15 -14.44 -13.31
CA LEU A 4 -5.84 -13.22 -12.88
C LEU A 4 -5.15 -11.97 -13.44
N LEU A 5 -3.85 -11.81 -13.19
CA LEU A 5 -3.08 -10.65 -13.65
C LEU A 5 -3.06 -10.53 -15.18
N SER A 6 -2.98 -11.66 -15.89
CA SER A 6 -3.02 -11.68 -17.36
C SER A 6 -4.35 -11.18 -17.92
N GLY A 7 -5.47 -11.45 -17.22
CA GLY A 7 -6.79 -10.97 -17.62
C GLY A 7 -6.92 -9.45 -17.59
N TYR A 8 -6.14 -8.77 -16.74
CA TYR A 8 -6.10 -7.30 -16.69
C TYR A 8 -5.01 -6.70 -17.58
N GLY A 9 -3.98 -7.46 -17.96
CA GLY A 9 -2.88 -6.99 -18.80
C GLY A 9 -2.27 -5.66 -18.28
N ASN A 10 -2.38 -4.62 -19.10
CA ASN A 10 -1.91 -3.26 -18.80
C ASN A 10 -2.98 -2.31 -18.25
N ALA A 11 -4.21 -2.79 -18.01
CA ALA A 11 -5.30 -1.96 -17.50
C ALA A 11 -5.13 -1.56 -16.04
N ILE A 12 -4.26 -2.26 -15.30
CA ILE A 12 -3.94 -1.95 -13.90
C ILE A 12 -2.47 -1.58 -13.76
N THR A 13 -2.19 -0.72 -12.78
CA THR A 13 -0.83 -0.23 -12.46
C THR A 13 -0.39 -0.58 -11.05
N CYS A 14 -1.30 -1.12 -10.22
CA CYS A 14 -1.05 -1.43 -8.82
C CYS A 14 -1.92 -2.61 -8.35
N VAL A 15 -1.38 -3.44 -7.46
CA VAL A 15 -2.12 -4.41 -6.64
C VAL A 15 -2.05 -3.98 -5.18
N CYS A 16 -3.21 -3.83 -4.54
CA CYS A 16 -3.31 -3.50 -3.12
C CYS A 16 -3.81 -4.71 -2.33
N PHE A 17 -3.03 -5.16 -1.35
CA PHE A 17 -3.42 -6.17 -0.37
C PHE A 17 -4.13 -5.49 0.79
N MET A 18 -5.39 -5.84 1.04
CA MET A 18 -6.19 -5.26 2.12
C MET A 18 -6.29 -6.26 3.28
N GLY A 19 -5.90 -5.87 4.49
CA GLY A 19 -5.84 -6.78 5.65
C GLY A 19 -4.60 -7.69 5.62
N GLY A 20 -4.76 -8.97 5.97
CA GLY A 20 -3.62 -9.90 6.07
C GLY A 20 -2.75 -9.70 7.31
N ASP A 21 -3.21 -8.89 8.28
CA ASP A 21 -2.47 -8.50 9.48
C ASP A 21 -2.08 -9.69 10.38
N ALA A 22 -2.82 -10.80 10.30
CA ALA A 22 -2.56 -12.05 11.00
C ALA A 22 -1.38 -12.84 10.40
N ALA A 23 -1.05 -12.62 9.12
CA ALA A 23 0.06 -13.27 8.44
C ALA A 23 0.83 -12.26 7.54
N PRO A 24 1.53 -11.28 8.12
CA PRO A 24 2.28 -10.26 7.36
C PRO A 24 3.30 -10.84 6.37
N GLY A 25 3.92 -11.97 6.72
CA GLY A 25 4.87 -12.66 5.86
C GLY A 25 4.25 -13.15 4.56
N ASP A 26 3.01 -13.62 4.60
CA ASP A 26 2.28 -14.05 3.40
C ASP A 26 1.95 -12.85 2.51
N VAL A 27 1.58 -11.71 3.10
CA VAL A 27 1.33 -10.46 2.35
C VAL A 27 2.60 -10.02 1.62
N ALA A 28 3.74 -10.01 2.31
CA ALA A 28 5.04 -9.68 1.71
C ALA A 28 5.44 -10.69 0.62
N HIS A 29 5.21 -11.98 0.86
CA HIS A 29 5.47 -13.04 -0.12
C HIS A 29 4.64 -12.83 -1.41
N TRP A 30 3.34 -12.60 -1.29
CA TRP A 30 2.49 -12.38 -2.46
C TRP A 30 2.80 -11.07 -3.17
N SER A 31 3.21 -10.04 -2.45
CA SER A 31 3.72 -8.80 -3.05
C SER A 31 4.94 -9.06 -3.93
N ALA A 32 5.92 -9.82 -3.41
CA ALA A 32 7.08 -10.24 -4.18
C ALA A 32 6.69 -11.08 -5.41
N CYS A 33 5.72 -11.99 -5.28
CA CYS A 33 5.21 -12.75 -6.42
C CYS A 33 4.57 -11.86 -7.49
N VAL A 34 3.79 -10.84 -7.12
CA VAL A 34 3.19 -9.90 -8.08
C VAL A 34 4.28 -9.12 -8.81
N ARG A 35 5.28 -8.60 -8.09
CA ARG A 35 6.41 -7.88 -8.69
C ARG A 35 7.19 -8.78 -9.65
N ALA A 36 7.50 -10.01 -9.24
CA ALA A 36 8.21 -10.96 -10.08
C ALA A 36 7.41 -11.35 -11.33
N ALA A 37 6.12 -11.68 -11.18
CA ALA A 37 5.26 -12.09 -12.29
C ALA A 37 4.95 -10.96 -13.29
N THR A 38 5.23 -9.71 -12.92
CA THR A 38 5.00 -8.54 -13.77
C THR A 38 6.28 -7.79 -14.11
N GLU A 39 7.45 -8.36 -13.78
CA GLU A 39 8.76 -7.73 -14.00
C GLU A 39 8.83 -6.30 -13.42
N GLY A 40 8.21 -6.09 -12.26
CA GLY A 40 8.17 -4.81 -11.57
C GLY A 40 7.21 -3.78 -12.19
N ARG A 41 6.47 -4.12 -13.24
CA ARG A 41 5.50 -3.21 -13.88
C ARG A 41 4.38 -2.78 -12.93
N LEU A 42 3.86 -3.72 -12.12
CA LEU A 42 2.81 -3.40 -11.15
C LEU A 42 3.42 -2.95 -9.84
N LYS A 43 2.96 -1.81 -9.35
CA LYS A 43 3.18 -1.40 -7.97
C LYS A 43 2.40 -2.31 -7.01
N THR A 44 2.83 -2.32 -5.77
CA THR A 44 2.28 -3.13 -4.70
C THR A 44 2.02 -2.28 -3.47
N GLY A 45 0.85 -2.44 -2.87
CA GLY A 45 0.44 -1.71 -1.68
C GLY A 45 -0.02 -2.67 -0.59
N TRP A 46 0.28 -2.37 0.67
CA TRP A 46 -0.34 -3.05 1.81
C TRP A 46 -1.22 -2.08 2.61
N TYR A 47 -2.52 -2.36 2.67
CA TYR A 47 -3.50 -1.61 3.44
C TYR A 47 -3.80 -2.34 4.76
N SER A 48 -3.00 -2.04 5.78
CA SER A 48 -3.04 -2.69 7.10
C SER A 48 -3.82 -1.87 8.13
N GLY A 49 -4.43 -2.55 9.09
CA GLY A 49 -5.01 -1.95 10.29
C GLY A 49 -4.02 -1.82 11.46
N ARG A 50 -2.81 -2.37 11.33
CA ARG A 50 -1.78 -2.31 12.39
C ARG A 50 -1.27 -0.89 12.56
N SER A 51 -0.98 -0.49 13.79
CA SER A 51 -0.43 0.84 14.09
C SER A 51 1.01 1.02 13.60
N GLU A 52 1.74 -0.08 13.44
CA GLU A 52 3.14 -0.12 13.01
C GLU A 52 3.37 -1.27 12.03
N LEU A 53 4.46 -1.18 11.25
CA LEU A 53 4.86 -2.26 10.36
C LEU A 53 5.22 -3.49 11.20
N ALA A 54 4.72 -4.67 10.79
CA ALA A 54 5.00 -5.89 11.52
C ALA A 54 6.50 -6.20 11.57
N ALA A 55 6.99 -6.64 12.72
CA ALA A 55 8.39 -7.03 12.91
C ALA A 55 8.84 -8.05 11.86
N GLY A 56 10.04 -7.85 11.32
CA GLY A 56 10.63 -8.72 10.30
C GLY A 56 10.13 -8.48 8.86
N ILE A 57 9.15 -7.59 8.65
CA ILE A 57 8.76 -7.19 7.30
C ILE A 57 9.72 -6.13 6.78
N ASP A 58 10.34 -6.42 5.65
CA ASP A 58 11.13 -5.46 4.90
C ASP A 58 10.20 -4.51 4.13
N PRO A 59 10.22 -3.18 4.39
CA PRO A 59 9.39 -2.21 3.68
C PRO A 59 9.56 -2.30 2.16
N ARG A 60 10.74 -2.68 1.66
CA ARG A 60 11.04 -2.83 0.22
C ARG A 60 10.16 -3.86 -0.49
N SER A 61 9.45 -4.69 0.28
CA SER A 61 8.46 -5.62 -0.25
C SER A 61 7.26 -4.90 -0.89
N PHE A 62 7.07 -3.61 -0.64
CA PHE A 62 5.93 -2.82 -1.12
C PHE A 62 6.39 -1.47 -1.67
N ASP A 63 5.60 -0.89 -2.57
CA ASP A 63 5.77 0.51 -3.02
C ASP A 63 4.98 1.47 -2.12
N TYR A 64 3.88 0.99 -1.52
CA TYR A 64 3.05 1.75 -0.59
C TYR A 64 2.66 0.90 0.62
N ILE A 65 2.64 1.53 1.79
CA ILE A 65 2.17 0.88 3.03
C ILE A 65 1.24 1.84 3.73
N LYS A 66 0.01 1.42 4.01
CA LYS A 66 -0.90 2.13 4.87
C LYS A 66 -0.96 1.43 6.22
N LEU A 67 -0.81 2.21 7.29
CA LEU A 67 -0.90 1.80 8.69
C LEU A 67 -1.99 2.59 9.42
N GLY A 68 -2.36 2.08 10.60
CA GLY A 68 -3.36 2.63 11.51
C GLY A 68 -4.76 2.06 11.26
N PRO A 69 -5.52 1.68 12.29
CA PRO A 69 -6.89 1.22 12.13
C PRO A 69 -7.79 2.38 11.69
N TYR A 70 -8.89 2.09 11.00
CA TYR A 70 -9.91 3.10 10.74
C TYR A 70 -10.66 3.43 12.03
N VAL A 71 -10.73 4.71 12.38
CA VAL A 71 -11.49 5.21 13.54
C VAL A 71 -12.51 6.22 13.03
N ALA A 72 -13.80 5.89 13.17
CA ALA A 72 -14.89 6.63 12.53
C ALA A 72 -14.89 8.14 12.82
N HIS A 73 -14.65 8.55 14.07
CA HIS A 73 -14.65 9.97 14.45
C HIS A 73 -13.41 10.75 13.98
N LEU A 74 -12.35 10.07 13.55
CA LEU A 74 -11.13 10.67 12.99
C LEU A 74 -11.14 10.72 11.45
N GLY A 75 -12.05 9.96 10.81
CA GLY A 75 -12.24 9.96 9.36
C GLY A 75 -11.20 9.18 8.56
N GLY A 76 -11.30 9.27 7.23
CA GLY A 76 -10.44 8.60 6.25
C GLY A 76 -9.04 9.22 6.14
N LEU A 77 -8.22 8.75 5.21
CA LEU A 77 -6.87 9.29 4.96
C LEU A 77 -6.87 10.76 4.48
N ASP A 78 -7.97 11.20 3.88
CA ASP A 78 -8.20 12.58 3.46
C ASP A 78 -8.62 13.50 4.62
N SER A 79 -8.91 12.95 5.79
CA SER A 79 -9.20 13.73 6.99
C SER A 79 -7.93 14.32 7.62
N ALA A 80 -8.02 15.58 8.06
CA ALA A 80 -6.96 16.24 8.82
C ALA A 80 -6.70 15.57 10.18
N SER A 81 -7.75 14.99 10.80
CA SER A 81 -7.71 14.35 12.12
C SER A 81 -7.37 12.86 12.09
N THR A 82 -7.11 12.29 10.91
CA THR A 82 -6.89 10.84 10.77
C THR A 82 -5.69 10.34 11.56
N ASN A 83 -5.87 9.20 12.24
CA ASN A 83 -4.81 8.43 12.88
C ASN A 83 -4.06 7.51 11.89
N GLN A 84 -4.55 7.41 10.66
CA GLN A 84 -3.97 6.55 9.63
C GLN A 84 -2.77 7.22 8.98
N ARG A 85 -1.83 6.42 8.48
CA ARG A 85 -0.65 6.90 7.77
C ARG A 85 -0.44 6.14 6.48
N LEU A 86 -0.27 6.84 5.37
CA LEU A 86 0.12 6.27 4.08
C LEU A 86 1.59 6.62 3.81
N TYR A 87 2.39 5.59 3.59
CA TYR A 87 3.81 5.71 3.27
C TYR A 87 4.06 5.33 1.82
N ARG A 88 4.94 6.08 1.15
CA ARG A 88 5.61 5.68 -0.09
C ARG A 88 6.97 5.11 0.29
N VAL A 89 7.31 3.94 -0.24
CA VAL A 89 8.59 3.29 0.03
C VAL A 89 9.56 3.53 -1.13
N THR A 90 10.75 4.03 -0.83
CA THR A 90 11.86 4.17 -1.78
C THR A 90 13.12 3.64 -1.12
N ASP A 91 13.75 2.61 -1.68
CA ASP A 91 14.98 1.98 -1.17
C ASP A 91 14.92 1.59 0.32
N GLY A 92 13.71 1.22 0.79
CA GLY A 92 13.44 0.83 2.18
C GLY A 92 13.11 1.99 3.11
N GLU A 93 13.25 3.23 2.65
CA GLU A 93 12.79 4.42 3.37
C GLU A 93 11.28 4.59 3.21
N MET A 94 10.56 4.73 4.33
CA MET A 94 9.12 4.98 4.37
C MET A 94 8.84 6.47 4.51
N LYS A 95 8.53 7.16 3.40
CA LYS A 95 8.12 8.57 3.40
C LYS A 95 6.62 8.69 3.64
N ASP A 96 6.23 9.36 4.72
CA ASP A 96 4.83 9.68 5.00
C ASP A 96 4.29 10.68 3.96
N ILE A 97 3.28 10.26 3.21
CA ILE A 97 2.59 11.04 2.17
C ILE A 97 1.11 11.28 2.52
N THR A 98 0.70 11.04 3.77
CA THR A 98 -0.71 11.15 4.21
C THR A 98 -1.29 12.54 3.91
N ALA A 99 -0.50 13.59 4.11
CA ALA A 99 -0.93 14.96 3.84
C ALA A 99 -1.20 15.24 2.35
N GLU A 100 -0.57 14.48 1.43
CA GLU A 100 -0.80 14.62 -0.02
C GLU A 100 -2.25 14.27 -0.40
N LEU A 101 -2.91 13.40 0.37
CA LEU A 101 -4.30 12.97 0.12
C LEU A 101 -5.36 14.00 0.51
N ARG A 102 -4.98 15.07 1.22
CA ARG A 102 -5.88 16.12 1.69
C ARG A 102 -6.18 17.16 0.62
N ASN A 103 -5.31 17.28 -0.39
CA ASN A 103 -5.41 18.28 -1.46
C ASN A 103 -5.83 17.62 -2.78
N ARG A 104 -7.13 17.29 -2.90
CA ARG A 104 -7.69 16.62 -4.09
C ARG A 104 -7.45 17.39 -5.41
N ASP A 105 -7.35 18.70 -5.36
CA ASP A 105 -7.19 19.56 -6.56
C ASP A 105 -5.82 19.42 -7.24
N ARG A 106 -4.80 18.88 -6.54
CA ARG A 106 -3.43 18.76 -7.07
C ARG A 106 -3.10 17.37 -7.63
N MET A 107 -3.94 16.37 -7.36
CA MET A 107 -3.72 14.97 -7.73
C MET A 107 -4.31 14.60 -9.11
N LEU A 108 -5.20 15.43 -9.66
CA LEU A 108 -5.83 15.23 -10.99
C LEU A 108 -5.08 15.91 -12.14
N LEU A 109 -3.96 16.58 -11.86
CA LEU A 109 -3.17 17.34 -12.84
C LEU A 109 -1.75 16.77 -13.07
N GLY A 110 -1.49 15.54 -12.62
CA GLY A 110 -0.22 14.83 -12.79
C GLY A 110 -0.33 13.61 -13.68
#